data_AF-A0A7C7KM74-F1
#
_entry.id   AF-A0A7C7KM74-F1
#
_cell.length_a   1.000
_cell.length_b   1.000
_cell.length_c   1.000
_cell.angle_alpha   90.00
_cell.angle_beta   90.00
_cell.angle_gamma   90.00
#
_symmetry.space_group_name_H-M   'P 1'
#
loop_
_entity.id
_entity.type
_entity.pdbx_description
1 polymer ?
#
loop_
_entity_poly.entity_id
_entity_poly.type
_entity_poly.pdbx_seq_one_letter_code
_entity_poly.pdbx_strand_id
1 'polypeptide(L)'
;MAWYTLRDQSTDLIDRQERAWVDVEDDFLDFDAGGWETEFDEDDYNFSVGVLTGAADDVLPSMFQGRIHRDGSRPVTLGELLMGLQTAKQISEDQRLREQIAKERRKENALARARFSGSLHIEDLDDDIHRTWLALRRRQVADNGAVDLKAIAEHLKIQSLESGMAAPEAEAEAQVTALVAALFLTNRGYADLTQAEGRNGLITLRNLHPERADYEQLTLELNPPPEVFADV
;
A
#
# COMPACT_ATOMS: atom_id res chain seq x y z
N MET A 1 4.02 -8.50 31.64
CA MET A 1 4.15 -9.84 32.25
C MET A 1 3.29 -10.90 31.55
N ALA A 2 1.95 -10.77 31.46
CA ALA A 2 1.10 -11.78 30.79
C ALA A 2 1.42 -12.06 29.30
N TRP A 3 1.87 -11.04 28.55
CA TRP A 3 2.26 -11.20 27.14
C TRP A 3 3.55 -12.03 26.97
N TYR A 4 4.47 -11.94 27.93
CA TYR A 4 5.70 -12.73 27.89
C TYR A 4 5.38 -14.21 28.12
N THR A 5 4.47 -14.51 29.06
CA THR A 5 3.99 -15.87 29.33
C THR A 5 3.21 -16.48 28.16
N LEU A 6 2.35 -15.70 27.50
CA LEU A 6 1.62 -16.14 26.30
C LEU A 6 2.55 -16.43 25.12
N ARG A 7 3.59 -15.60 24.95
CA ARG A 7 4.60 -15.82 23.91
C ARG A 7 5.42 -17.07 24.19
N ASP A 8 5.87 -17.27 25.42
CA ASP A 8 6.63 -18.46 25.82
C ASP A 8 5.82 -19.74 25.58
N GLN A 9 4.56 -19.76 26.04
CA GLN A 9 3.64 -20.89 25.87
C GLN A 9 3.29 -21.15 24.40
N SER A 10 3.17 -20.11 23.58
CA SER A 10 2.96 -20.26 22.13
C SER A 10 4.20 -20.79 21.43
N THR A 11 5.39 -20.45 21.91
CA THR A 11 6.65 -20.90 21.32
C THR A 11 6.85 -22.39 21.62
N ASP A 12 6.57 -22.81 22.86
CA ASP A 12 6.57 -24.23 23.25
C ASP A 12 5.57 -25.07 22.45
N LEU A 13 4.40 -24.51 22.11
CA LEU A 13 3.39 -25.17 21.28
C LEU A 13 3.85 -25.36 19.84
N ILE A 14 4.49 -24.34 19.25
CA ILE A 14 5.04 -24.40 17.89
C ILE A 14 6.18 -25.42 17.83
N ASP A 15 7.08 -25.40 18.81
CA ASP A 15 8.18 -26.36 18.94
C ASP A 15 7.67 -27.80 19.07
N ARG A 16 6.58 -28.01 19.79
CA ARG A 16 5.95 -29.32 19.96
C ARG A 16 5.25 -29.79 18.67
N GLN A 17 4.65 -28.87 17.94
CA GLN A 17 4.05 -29.15 16.63
C GLN A 17 5.14 -29.50 15.62
N GLU A 18 6.20 -28.70 15.51
CA GLU A 18 7.32 -28.96 14.60
C GLU A 18 8.00 -30.30 14.90
N ARG A 19 8.20 -30.66 16.17
CA ARG A 19 8.69 -31.99 16.55
C ARG A 19 7.70 -33.11 16.21
N ALA A 20 6.39 -32.88 16.35
CA ALA A 20 5.37 -33.84 15.94
C ALA A 20 5.32 -34.07 14.42
N TRP A 21 5.91 -33.18 13.60
CA TRP A 21 6.09 -33.41 12.16
C TRP A 21 7.41 -34.08 11.81
N VAL A 22 8.40 -34.08 12.71
CA VAL A 22 9.75 -34.66 12.48
C VAL A 22 9.82 -36.14 12.86
N ASP A 23 8.97 -36.59 13.81
CA ASP A 23 8.97 -37.96 14.34
C ASP A 23 7.93 -38.89 13.68
N VAL A 24 7.27 -38.45 12.62
CA VAL A 24 6.34 -39.29 11.85
C VAL A 24 7.15 -40.06 10.82
N GLU A 25 7.71 -41.19 11.26
CA GLU A 25 8.02 -42.30 10.36
C GLU A 25 6.79 -42.59 9.48
N ASP A 26 7.06 -42.93 8.22
CA ASP A 26 6.12 -43.15 7.10
C ASP A 26 4.96 -44.14 7.40
N ASP A 27 4.97 -44.77 8.58
CA ASP A 27 3.96 -45.72 9.07
C ASP A 27 2.68 -45.06 9.63
N PHE A 28 2.66 -43.76 9.95
CA PHE A 28 1.42 -43.07 10.37
C PHE A 28 0.45 -42.78 9.23
N LEU A 29 0.89 -42.96 7.98
CA LEU A 29 0.06 -42.83 6.78
C LEU A 29 -0.69 -44.12 6.42
N ASP A 30 -0.82 -45.08 7.35
CA ASP A 30 -1.82 -46.15 7.23
C ASP A 30 -3.21 -45.63 7.65
N PHE A 31 -3.74 -44.71 6.83
CA PHE A 31 -5.10 -44.19 6.93
C PHE A 31 -6.17 -45.25 6.59
N ASP A 32 -5.77 -46.49 6.26
CA ASP A 32 -6.63 -47.53 5.69
C ASP A 32 -6.92 -48.71 6.65
N ALA A 33 -6.40 -48.69 7.89
CA ALA A 33 -6.59 -49.77 8.87
C ALA A 33 -7.51 -49.41 10.07
N GLY A 34 -8.14 -48.24 10.04
CA GLY A 34 -9.03 -47.77 11.12
C GLY A 34 -9.89 -46.61 10.67
N GLY A 35 -10.67 -46.83 9.62
CA GLY A 35 -11.54 -45.82 9.05
C GLY A 35 -12.43 -45.16 10.11
N TRP A 36 -12.72 -43.87 9.91
CA TRP A 36 -13.83 -43.14 10.52
C TRP A 36 -15.22 -43.70 10.12
N GLU A 37 -15.26 -44.95 9.66
CA GLU A 37 -16.42 -45.77 9.37
C GLU A 37 -16.43 -46.91 10.39
N THR A 38 -16.58 -46.60 11.67
CA THR A 38 -16.77 -47.60 12.71
C THR A 38 -18.18 -47.46 13.26
N GLU A 39 -18.99 -48.46 12.91
CA GLU A 39 -20.26 -48.86 13.52
C GLU A 39 -21.21 -47.70 13.86
N PHE A 40 -22.07 -47.34 12.91
CA PHE A 40 -23.30 -46.65 13.26
C PHE A 40 -24.03 -47.53 14.28
N ASP A 41 -24.04 -47.09 15.53
CA ASP A 41 -24.83 -47.71 16.57
C ASP A 41 -26.31 -47.69 16.13
N GLU A 42 -27.07 -48.74 16.43
CA GLU A 42 -28.51 -48.78 16.12
C GLU A 42 -29.20 -47.56 16.74
N ASP A 43 -28.67 -47.05 17.85
CA ASP A 43 -29.09 -45.83 18.52
C ASP A 43 -28.85 -44.55 17.69
N ASP A 44 -27.74 -44.44 16.96
CA ASP A 44 -27.45 -43.29 16.08
C ASP A 44 -28.33 -43.29 14.83
N TYR A 45 -28.59 -44.47 14.26
CA TYR A 45 -29.55 -44.62 13.16
C TYR A 45 -30.97 -44.27 13.63
N ASN A 46 -31.41 -44.80 14.77
CA ASN A 46 -32.71 -44.53 15.36
C ASN A 46 -32.90 -43.05 15.74
N PHE A 47 -31.83 -42.38 16.17
CA PHE A 47 -31.85 -40.94 16.41
C PHE A 47 -32.10 -40.16 15.11
N SER A 48 -31.32 -40.41 14.05
CA SER A 48 -31.48 -39.70 12.77
C SER A 48 -32.86 -39.93 12.12
N VAL A 49 -33.38 -41.17 12.19
CA VAL A 49 -34.73 -41.51 11.72
C VAL A 49 -35.80 -40.87 12.59
N GLY A 50 -35.62 -40.85 13.92
CA GLY A 50 -36.52 -40.19 14.87
C GLY A 50 -36.61 -38.68 14.67
N VAL A 51 -35.50 -38.03 14.29
CA VAL A 51 -35.46 -36.60 13.92
C VAL A 51 -36.18 -36.35 12.60
N LEU A 52 -35.95 -37.19 11.58
CA LEU A 52 -36.58 -37.03 10.25
C LEU A 52 -38.09 -37.32 10.26
N THR A 53 -38.55 -38.22 11.12
CA THR A 53 -39.96 -38.62 11.22
C THR A 53 -40.76 -37.80 12.23
N GLY A 54 -40.11 -36.89 12.97
CA GLY A 54 -40.75 -36.06 14.01
C GLY A 54 -41.04 -36.79 15.32
N ALA A 55 -40.60 -38.04 15.49
CA ALA A 55 -40.75 -38.79 16.74
C ALA A 55 -39.84 -38.26 17.87
N ALA A 56 -38.78 -37.51 17.53
CA ALA A 56 -37.85 -36.90 18.48
C ALA A 56 -38.19 -35.43 18.83
N ASP A 57 -39.34 -34.91 18.39
CA ASP A 57 -39.70 -33.48 18.52
C ASP A 57 -39.86 -33.03 19.99
N ASP A 58 -40.18 -33.96 20.90
CA ASP A 58 -40.23 -33.70 22.35
C ASP A 58 -38.84 -33.64 23.02
N VAL A 59 -37.84 -34.30 22.43
CA VAL A 59 -36.48 -34.43 23.01
C VAL A 59 -35.52 -33.40 22.43
N LEU A 60 -35.63 -33.07 21.15
CA LEU A 60 -34.78 -32.10 20.45
C LEU A 60 -34.69 -30.73 21.14
N PRO A 61 -35.79 -30.12 21.64
CA PRO A 61 -35.73 -28.85 22.35
C PRO A 61 -34.86 -28.93 23.62
N SER A 62 -34.83 -30.09 24.28
CA SER A 62 -34.02 -30.30 25.50
C SER A 62 -32.53 -30.47 25.21
N MET A 63 -32.16 -31.00 24.04
CA MET A 63 -30.75 -31.16 23.63
C MET A 63 -30.08 -29.82 23.33
N PHE A 64 -30.80 -28.87 22.73
CA PHE A 64 -30.32 -27.50 22.54
C PHE A 64 -30.28 -26.67 23.85
N GLN A 65 -30.94 -27.16 24.91
CA GLN A 65 -30.94 -26.55 26.24
C GLN A 65 -29.90 -27.16 27.19
N GLY A 66 -29.28 -28.28 26.80
CA GLY A 66 -28.19 -28.91 27.55
C GLY A 66 -26.97 -27.99 27.65
N ARG A 67 -26.65 -27.57 28.88
CA ARG A 67 -25.46 -26.76 29.16
C ARG A 67 -24.24 -27.67 29.16
N ILE A 68 -23.40 -27.56 28.14
CA ILE A 68 -22.16 -28.35 28.05
C ILE A 68 -21.12 -27.69 28.95
N HIS A 69 -20.58 -28.44 29.91
CA HIS A 69 -19.63 -27.93 30.91
C HIS A 69 -18.20 -28.25 30.51
N ARG A 70 -17.32 -27.26 30.60
CA ARG A 70 -15.87 -27.46 30.71
C ARG A 70 -15.47 -26.86 32.05
N ASP A 71 -14.70 -27.60 32.85
CA ASP A 71 -14.29 -27.17 34.18
C ASP A 71 -13.68 -25.75 34.11
N GLY A 72 -14.40 -24.76 34.64
CA GLY A 72 -13.96 -23.36 34.73
C GLY A 72 -14.53 -22.35 33.72
N SER A 73 -15.41 -22.72 32.78
CA SER A 73 -16.00 -21.75 31.83
C SER A 73 -17.50 -21.48 32.06
N ARG A 74 -17.97 -20.27 31.67
CA ARG A 74 -19.40 -19.91 31.64
C ARG A 74 -20.17 -21.00 30.88
N PRO A 75 -21.34 -21.46 31.36
CA PRO A 75 -22.11 -22.48 30.65
C PRO A 75 -22.49 -21.96 29.26
N VAL A 76 -22.18 -22.76 28.24
CA VAL A 76 -22.45 -22.46 26.83
C VAL A 76 -23.39 -23.54 26.28
N THR A 77 -24.36 -23.17 25.46
CA THR A 77 -25.22 -24.15 24.77
C THR A 77 -24.56 -24.67 23.50
N LEU A 78 -24.99 -25.84 23.02
CA LEU A 78 -24.54 -26.37 21.71
C LEU A 78 -24.80 -25.36 20.58
N GLY A 79 -25.93 -24.65 20.63
CA GLY A 79 -26.25 -23.58 19.68
C GLY A 79 -25.27 -22.40 19.73
N GLU A 80 -24.87 -21.97 20.93
CA GLU A 80 -23.85 -20.92 21.11
C GLU A 80 -22.47 -21.37 20.62
N LEU A 81 -22.10 -22.64 20.79
CA LEU A 81 -20.86 -23.20 20.25
C LEU A 81 -20.87 -23.25 18.72
N LEU A 82 -21.96 -23.69 18.10
CA LEU A 82 -22.10 -23.73 16.64
C LEU A 82 -22.09 -22.32 16.04
N MET A 83 -22.78 -21.37 16.67
CA MET A 83 -22.73 -19.95 16.29
C MET A 83 -21.32 -19.38 16.47
N GLY A 84 -20.63 -19.73 17.56
CA GLY A 84 -19.24 -19.34 17.80
C GLY A 84 -18.28 -19.88 16.74
N LEU A 85 -18.46 -21.15 16.35
CA LEU A 85 -17.67 -21.79 15.30
C LEU A 85 -17.94 -21.17 13.92
N GLN A 86 -19.20 -20.90 13.60
CA GLN A 86 -19.58 -20.21 12.36
C GLN A 86 -18.98 -18.80 12.30
N THR A 87 -19.02 -18.06 13.42
CA THR A 87 -18.44 -16.73 13.52
C THR A 87 -16.91 -16.79 13.38
N ALA A 88 -16.26 -17.76 14.03
CA ALA A 88 -14.82 -17.97 13.90
C ALA A 88 -14.40 -18.33 12.46
N LYS A 89 -15.21 -19.14 11.77
CA LYS A 89 -15.01 -19.45 10.34
C LYS A 89 -15.07 -18.19 9.48
N GLN A 90 -16.11 -17.36 9.64
CA GLN A 90 -16.25 -16.10 8.90
C GLN A 90 -15.07 -15.15 9.17
N ILE A 91 -14.63 -15.02 10.43
CA ILE A 91 -13.48 -14.20 10.79
C ILE A 91 -12.19 -14.71 10.11
N SER A 92 -11.99 -16.04 10.07
CA SER A 92 -10.83 -16.64 9.40
C SER A 92 -10.86 -16.42 7.89
N GLU A 93 -12.03 -16.50 7.26
CA GLU A 93 -12.20 -16.23 5.82
C GLU A 93 -11.91 -14.76 5.50
N ASP A 94 -12.46 -13.83 6.29
CA ASP A 94 -12.19 -12.40 6.16
C ASP A 94 -10.70 -12.07 6.34
N GLN A 95 -10.04 -12.71 7.31
CA GLN A 95 -8.61 -12.51 7.54
C GLN A 95 -7.79 -12.99 6.34
N ARG A 96 -8.11 -14.17 5.77
CA ARG A 96 -7.46 -14.69 4.57
C ARG A 96 -7.63 -13.74 3.38
N LEU A 97 -8.83 -13.20 3.17
CA LEU A 97 -9.09 -12.23 2.11
C LEU A 97 -8.25 -10.96 2.30
N ARG A 98 -8.18 -10.42 3.53
CA ARG A 98 -7.36 -9.25 3.85
C ARG A 98 -5.87 -9.50 3.59
N GLU A 99 -5.36 -10.67 3.95
CA GLU A 99 -3.97 -11.06 3.71
C GLU A 99 -3.65 -11.19 2.21
N GLN A 100 -4.56 -11.76 1.43
CA GLN A 100 -4.42 -11.84 -0.03
C GLN A 100 -4.36 -10.45 -0.66
N ILE A 101 -5.28 -9.55 -0.29
CA ILE A 101 -5.28 -8.16 -0.77
C ILE A 101 -3.97 -7.46 -0.37
N ALA A 102 -3.52 -7.61 0.88
CA ALA A 102 -2.26 -7.00 1.33
C ALA A 102 -1.05 -7.54 0.54
N LYS A 103 -1.03 -8.82 0.21
CA LYS A 103 0.02 -9.44 -0.62
C LYS A 103 0.00 -8.92 -2.05
N GLU A 104 -1.17 -8.77 -2.66
CA GLU A 104 -1.33 -8.17 -3.98
C GLU A 104 -0.87 -6.71 -3.98
N ARG A 105 -1.30 -5.91 -3.01
CA ARG A 105 -0.85 -4.51 -2.85
C ARG A 105 0.67 -4.40 -2.70
N ARG A 106 1.29 -5.29 -1.93
CA ARG A 106 2.76 -5.33 -1.79
C ARG A 106 3.44 -5.66 -3.12
N LYS A 107 2.90 -6.60 -3.89
CA LYS A 107 3.44 -6.94 -5.23
C LYS A 107 3.28 -5.78 -6.21
N GLU A 108 2.11 -5.15 -6.26
CA GLU A 108 1.86 -3.95 -7.08
C GLU A 108 2.82 -2.82 -6.71
N ASN A 109 3.00 -2.56 -5.42
CA ASN A 109 3.90 -1.52 -4.94
C ASN A 109 5.36 -1.86 -5.25
N ALA A 110 5.79 -3.11 -5.08
CA ALA A 110 7.13 -3.55 -5.42
C ALA A 110 7.41 -3.44 -6.92
N LEU A 111 6.41 -3.74 -7.77
CA LEU A 111 6.53 -3.60 -9.22
C LEU A 111 6.55 -2.14 -9.65
N ALA A 112 5.73 -1.28 -9.04
CA ALA A 112 5.81 0.16 -9.23
C ALA A 112 7.18 0.69 -8.80
N ARG A 113 7.64 0.33 -7.61
CA ARG A 113 8.98 0.67 -7.11
C ARG A 113 10.08 0.16 -8.03
N ALA A 114 9.99 -1.05 -8.57
CA ALA A 114 11.00 -1.57 -9.49
C ALA A 114 11.02 -0.81 -10.83
N ARG A 115 9.84 -0.39 -11.34
CA ARG A 115 9.75 0.51 -12.50
C ARG A 115 10.37 1.88 -12.23
N PHE A 116 10.22 2.41 -11.02
CA PHE A 116 10.79 3.70 -10.62
C PHE A 116 12.25 3.60 -10.12
N SER A 117 12.69 2.43 -9.64
CA SER A 117 14.05 2.17 -9.11
C SER A 117 15.07 1.94 -10.22
N GLY A 118 14.65 1.80 -11.48
CA GLY A 118 15.54 1.75 -12.63
C GLY A 118 16.22 3.09 -12.94
N SER A 119 15.68 4.20 -12.43
CA SER A 119 16.23 5.54 -12.57
C SER A 119 16.69 6.03 -11.21
N LEU A 120 17.91 5.65 -10.81
CA LEU A 120 18.63 6.33 -9.74
C LEU A 120 19.19 7.65 -10.30
N HIS A 121 18.32 8.52 -10.84
CA HIS A 121 18.69 9.90 -11.03
C HIS A 121 18.68 10.55 -9.65
N ILE A 122 19.82 11.13 -9.26
CA ILE A 122 19.86 12.08 -8.16
C ILE A 122 19.08 13.29 -8.68
N GLU A 123 17.79 13.34 -8.37
CA GLU A 123 16.93 14.49 -8.67
C GLU A 123 17.45 15.69 -7.87
N ASP A 124 18.26 16.53 -8.49
CA ASP A 124 18.62 17.84 -7.94
C ASP A 124 17.55 18.84 -8.37
N LEU A 125 16.50 18.92 -7.54
CA LEU A 125 15.36 19.79 -7.76
C LEU A 125 15.79 21.26 -7.92
N ASP A 126 16.81 21.72 -7.19
CA ASP A 126 17.26 23.10 -7.30
C ASP A 126 18.01 23.34 -8.62
N ASP A 127 18.79 22.38 -9.10
CA ASP A 127 19.39 22.44 -10.45
C ASP A 127 18.31 22.42 -11.55
N ASP A 128 17.24 21.64 -11.38
CA ASP A 128 16.10 21.63 -12.30
C ASP A 128 15.35 22.97 -12.31
N ILE A 129 15.12 23.59 -11.14
CA ILE A 129 14.53 24.93 -11.06
C ILE A 129 15.44 25.96 -11.75
N HIS A 130 16.76 25.86 -11.55
CA HIS A 130 17.71 26.73 -12.21
C HIS A 130 17.72 26.56 -13.74
N ARG A 131 17.73 25.32 -14.23
CA ARG A 131 17.67 24.99 -15.68
C ARG A 131 16.40 25.50 -16.33
N THR A 132 15.25 25.33 -15.68
CA THR A 132 13.97 25.83 -16.19
C THR A 132 13.90 27.35 -16.20
N TRP A 133 14.45 28.04 -15.20
CA TRP A 133 14.56 29.50 -15.21
C TRP A 133 15.44 30.01 -16.36
N LEU A 134 16.58 29.38 -16.60
CA LEU A 134 17.45 29.71 -17.74
C LEU A 134 16.74 29.50 -19.08
N ALA A 135 15.99 28.40 -19.22
CA ALA A 135 15.21 28.11 -20.42
C ALA A 135 14.09 29.15 -20.65
N LEU A 136 13.38 29.53 -19.58
CA LEU A 136 12.39 30.61 -19.59
C LEU A 136 13.02 31.92 -20.08
N ARG A 137 14.14 32.31 -19.49
CA ARG A 137 14.82 33.57 -19.81
C ARG A 137 15.32 33.61 -21.25
N ARG A 138 15.97 32.55 -21.73
CA ARG A 138 16.45 32.46 -23.13
C ARG A 138 15.33 32.65 -24.14
N ARG A 139 14.15 32.10 -23.86
CA ARG A 139 12.96 32.24 -24.73
C ARG A 139 12.29 33.61 -24.59
N GLN A 140 12.32 34.22 -23.40
CA GLN A 140 11.72 35.52 -23.16
C GLN A 140 12.48 36.68 -23.82
N VAL A 141 13.82 36.60 -23.98
CA VAL A 141 14.62 37.66 -24.63
C VAL A 141 14.13 37.98 -26.06
N ALA A 142 13.43 37.05 -26.71
CA ALA A 142 12.88 37.27 -28.05
C ALA A 142 11.61 38.16 -28.09
N ASP A 143 10.81 38.27 -27.02
CA ASP A 143 9.50 38.96 -27.09
C ASP A 143 8.98 39.58 -25.76
N ASN A 144 9.76 39.54 -24.68
CA ASN A 144 9.37 40.00 -23.34
C ASN A 144 7.99 39.51 -22.84
N GLY A 145 7.48 38.45 -23.46
CA GLY A 145 6.12 37.93 -23.32
C GLY A 145 6.06 36.63 -22.53
N ALA A 146 4.83 36.14 -22.33
CA ALA A 146 4.59 34.87 -21.68
C ALA A 146 5.05 33.70 -22.58
N VAL A 147 5.77 32.73 -22.00
CA VAL A 147 6.33 31.57 -22.69
C VAL A 147 5.45 30.35 -22.41
N ASP A 148 5.13 29.57 -23.44
CA ASP A 148 4.41 28.30 -23.29
C ASP A 148 5.26 27.25 -22.54
N LEU A 149 4.66 26.63 -21.52
CA LEU A 149 5.30 25.58 -20.72
C LEU A 149 5.71 24.38 -21.59
N LYS A 150 4.93 24.05 -22.64
CA LYS A 150 5.30 22.97 -23.57
C LYS A 150 6.63 23.21 -24.25
N ALA A 151 6.89 24.47 -24.62
CA ALA A 151 8.14 24.85 -25.26
C ALA A 151 9.34 24.74 -24.31
N ILE A 152 9.12 24.99 -23.01
CA ILE A 152 10.14 24.79 -21.96
C ILE A 152 10.41 23.29 -21.79
N ALA A 153 9.36 22.46 -21.69
CA ALA A 153 9.49 21.01 -21.60
C ALA A 153 10.21 20.40 -22.81
N GLU A 154 9.96 20.89 -24.02
CA GLU A 154 10.69 20.47 -25.23
C GLU A 154 12.19 20.78 -25.13
N HIS A 155 12.57 21.93 -24.58
CA HIS A 155 13.97 22.30 -24.38
C HIS A 155 14.65 21.37 -23.37
N LEU A 156 13.98 21.07 -22.25
CA LEU A 156 14.50 20.11 -21.26
C LEU A 156 14.63 18.71 -21.85
N LYS A 157 13.65 18.27 -22.65
CA LYS A 157 13.69 16.97 -23.33
C LYS A 157 14.93 16.84 -24.22
N ILE A 158 15.27 17.88 -24.99
CA ILE A 158 16.47 17.87 -25.83
C ILE A 158 17.73 17.70 -24.97
N GLN A 159 17.82 18.41 -23.84
CA GLN A 159 18.95 18.26 -22.92
C GLN A 159 19.01 16.86 -22.28
N SER A 160 17.87 16.28 -21.91
CA SER A 160 17.80 14.91 -21.37
C SER A 160 18.19 13.86 -22.42
N LEU A 161 17.80 14.06 -23.69
CA LEU A 161 18.24 13.22 -24.81
C LEU A 161 19.76 13.29 -25.03
N GLU A 162 20.34 14.49 -24.96
CA GLU A 162 21.79 14.70 -25.08
C GLU A 162 22.58 14.03 -23.95
N SER A 163 21.96 13.88 -22.76
CA SER A 163 22.54 13.15 -21.62
C SER A 163 22.52 11.62 -21.77
N GLY A 164 21.91 11.08 -22.84
CA GLY A 164 21.88 9.65 -23.16
C GLY A 164 20.61 8.92 -22.70
N MET A 165 19.57 9.64 -22.30
CA MET A 165 18.29 9.07 -21.87
C MET A 165 17.47 8.54 -23.04
N ALA A 166 16.67 7.48 -22.80
CA ALA A 166 15.74 6.97 -23.79
C ALA A 166 14.63 7.99 -24.10
N ALA A 167 14.25 8.14 -25.37
CA ALA A 167 13.28 9.14 -25.81
C ALA A 167 11.93 9.16 -25.05
N PRO A 168 11.26 8.02 -24.75
CA PRO A 168 9.99 8.07 -24.01
C PRO A 168 10.17 8.47 -22.54
N GLU A 169 11.32 8.16 -21.94
CA GLU A 169 11.65 8.51 -20.56
C GLU A 169 12.00 10.00 -20.46
N ALA A 170 12.82 10.49 -21.40
CA ALA A 170 13.18 11.91 -21.51
C ALA A 170 11.97 12.83 -21.71
N GLU A 171 10.96 12.38 -22.45
CA GLU A 171 9.73 13.15 -22.63
C GLU A 171 8.90 13.22 -21.35
N ALA A 172 8.71 12.10 -20.66
CA ALA A 172 7.95 12.06 -19.41
C ALA A 172 8.64 12.87 -18.31
N GLU A 173 9.95 12.71 -18.16
CA GLU A 173 10.76 13.46 -17.19
C GLU A 173 10.69 14.96 -17.47
N ALA A 174 10.99 15.38 -18.71
CA ALA A 174 11.00 16.80 -19.06
C ALA A 174 9.65 17.49 -18.82
N GLN A 175 8.52 16.80 -19.05
CA GLN A 175 7.20 17.33 -18.76
C GLN A 175 6.96 17.50 -17.25
N VAL A 176 7.32 16.50 -16.44
CA VAL A 176 7.18 16.55 -14.98
C VAL A 176 8.09 17.61 -14.39
N THR A 177 9.37 17.62 -14.76
CA THR A 177 10.35 18.61 -14.30
C THR A 177 9.94 20.03 -14.66
N ALA A 178 9.49 20.27 -15.90
CA ALA A 178 9.01 21.59 -16.31
C ALA A 178 7.82 22.04 -15.46
N LEU A 179 6.85 21.17 -15.21
CA LEU A 179 5.67 21.50 -14.43
C LEU A 179 5.99 21.76 -12.95
N VAL A 180 6.78 20.87 -12.33
CA VAL A 180 7.17 21.00 -10.92
C VAL A 180 8.01 22.27 -10.72
N ALA A 181 9.02 22.49 -11.57
CA ALA A 181 9.85 23.67 -11.48
C ALA A 181 9.06 24.96 -11.74
N ALA A 182 8.10 24.96 -12.68
CA ALA A 182 7.19 26.09 -12.89
C ALA A 182 6.43 26.49 -11.62
N LEU A 183 5.92 25.51 -10.88
CA LEU A 183 5.22 25.74 -9.60
C LEU A 183 6.16 26.26 -8.51
N PHE A 184 7.42 25.80 -8.49
CA PHE A 184 8.41 26.34 -7.55
C PHE A 184 8.82 27.76 -7.90
N LEU A 185 9.02 28.06 -9.18
CA LEU A 185 9.33 29.41 -9.65
C LEU A 185 8.22 30.40 -9.31
N THR A 186 6.95 29.95 -9.33
CA THR A 186 5.83 30.81 -8.96
C THR A 186 5.69 30.98 -7.47
N ASN A 187 5.82 29.90 -6.71
CA ASN A 187 5.77 29.95 -5.25
C ASN A 187 6.89 30.84 -4.67
N ARG A 188 8.10 30.77 -5.24
CA ARG A 188 9.26 31.56 -4.82
C ARG A 188 9.28 32.99 -5.40
N GLY A 189 8.30 33.37 -6.23
CA GLY A 189 8.14 34.73 -6.76
C GLY A 189 9.03 35.11 -7.95
N TYR A 190 9.63 34.15 -8.65
CA TYR A 190 10.43 34.40 -9.86
C TYR A 190 9.56 34.60 -11.10
N ALA A 191 8.46 33.85 -11.20
CA ALA A 191 7.61 33.84 -12.37
C ALA A 191 6.12 33.84 -12.00
N ASP A 192 5.31 34.26 -12.94
CA ASP A 192 3.86 34.24 -12.88
C ASP A 192 3.34 33.14 -13.83
N LEU A 193 2.38 32.35 -13.37
CA LEU A 193 1.83 31.20 -14.09
C LEU A 193 0.37 31.43 -14.37
N THR A 194 0.01 31.40 -15.64
CA THR A 194 -1.37 31.54 -16.09
C THR A 194 -1.78 30.30 -16.88
N GLN A 195 -3.00 29.84 -16.67
CA GLN A 195 -3.61 28.76 -17.43
C GLN A 195 -4.89 29.28 -18.08
N ALA A 196 -5.03 29.04 -19.40
CA ALA A 196 -6.26 29.34 -20.12
C ALA A 196 -7.45 28.52 -19.60
N GLU A 197 -8.69 28.93 -19.91
CA GLU A 197 -9.89 28.24 -19.43
C GLU A 197 -9.93 26.74 -19.84
N GLY A 198 -10.40 25.90 -18.90
CA GLY A 198 -10.55 24.46 -19.08
C GLY A 198 -9.50 23.61 -18.35
N ARG A 199 -9.80 22.32 -18.13
CA ARG A 199 -8.92 21.40 -17.37
C ARG A 199 -7.52 21.20 -17.99
N ASN A 200 -7.41 21.41 -19.31
CA ASN A 200 -6.17 21.27 -20.09
C ASN A 200 -5.83 22.55 -20.85
N GLY A 201 -6.17 23.71 -20.28
CA GLY A 201 -5.85 25.00 -20.88
C GLY A 201 -4.34 25.18 -21.08
N LEU A 202 -3.96 25.99 -22.06
CA LEU A 202 -2.57 26.34 -22.33
C LEU A 202 -1.96 26.99 -21.09
N ILE A 203 -0.79 26.49 -20.66
CA ILE A 203 -0.07 27.00 -19.50
C ILE A 203 1.05 27.90 -19.99
N THR A 204 1.05 29.15 -19.55
CA THR A 204 2.09 30.12 -19.89
C THR A 204 2.77 30.66 -18.65
N LEU A 205 4.09 30.87 -18.75
CA LEU A 205 4.94 31.41 -17.70
C LEU A 205 5.47 32.78 -18.12
N ARG A 206 5.40 33.76 -17.22
CA ARG A 206 6.00 35.08 -17.41
C ARG A 206 7.02 35.34 -16.30
N ASN A 207 8.26 35.64 -16.66
CA ASN A 207 9.26 36.05 -15.68
C ASN A 207 8.91 37.43 -15.11
N LEU A 208 8.98 37.56 -13.80
CA LEU A 208 8.72 38.81 -13.09
C LEU A 208 9.96 39.72 -13.01
N HIS A 209 11.16 39.17 -13.20
CA HIS A 209 12.44 39.88 -13.02
C HIS A 209 13.32 39.80 -14.28
N PRO A 210 12.90 40.39 -15.42
CA PRO A 210 13.65 40.31 -16.68
C PRO A 210 15.01 41.03 -16.63
N GLU A 211 15.14 42.07 -15.80
CA GLU A 211 16.37 42.85 -15.59
C GLU A 211 17.47 42.10 -14.84
N ARG A 212 17.15 41.01 -14.12
CA ARG A 212 18.12 40.28 -13.30
C ARG A 212 18.80 39.18 -14.11
N ALA A 213 20.14 39.15 -14.04
CA ALA A 213 20.94 38.26 -14.86
C ALA A 213 21.43 36.99 -14.17
N ASP A 214 21.49 37.02 -12.85
CA ASP A 214 22.06 35.96 -12.04
C ASP A 214 20.97 35.35 -11.15
N TYR A 215 20.75 34.05 -11.31
CA TYR A 215 19.74 33.29 -10.57
C TYR A 215 20.07 33.21 -9.07
N GLU A 216 21.35 33.05 -8.74
CA GLU A 216 21.78 32.91 -7.34
C GLU A 216 21.56 34.23 -6.57
N GLN A 217 21.92 35.35 -7.20
CA GLN A 217 21.68 36.68 -6.62
C GLN A 217 20.20 36.95 -6.43
N LEU A 218 19.37 36.62 -7.43
CA LEU A 218 17.92 36.78 -7.34
C LEU A 218 17.31 35.90 -6.23
N THR A 219 17.86 34.69 -6.05
CA THR A 219 17.43 33.76 -5.01
C THR A 219 17.74 34.28 -3.61
N LEU A 220 18.94 34.83 -3.40
CA LEU A 220 19.31 35.44 -2.13
C LEU A 220 18.46 36.67 -1.79
N GLU A 221 18.05 37.45 -2.78
CA GLU A 221 17.19 38.63 -2.59
C GLU A 221 15.74 38.26 -2.28
N LEU A 222 15.17 37.28 -3.01
CA LEU A 222 13.76 36.90 -2.88
C LEU A 222 13.51 35.91 -1.73
N ASN A 223 14.45 35.00 -1.50
CA ASN A 223 14.36 33.92 -0.52
C ASN A 223 15.68 33.86 0.28
N PRO A 224 15.96 34.88 1.11
CA PRO A 224 17.14 34.84 1.97
C PRO A 224 17.06 33.58 2.85
N PRO A 225 18.20 32.89 3.07
CA PRO A 225 18.22 31.78 4.01
C PRO A 225 17.71 32.28 5.36
N PRO A 226 16.92 31.47 6.09
CA PRO A 226 16.48 31.86 7.41
C PRO A 226 17.72 32.26 8.21
N GLU A 227 17.66 33.40 8.91
CA GLU A 227 18.70 33.77 9.87
C GLU A 227 18.84 32.59 10.83
N VAL A 228 19.85 31.75 10.58
CA VAL A 228 20.28 30.74 11.53
C VAL A 228 20.66 31.56 12.74
N PHE A 229 19.91 31.41 13.83
CA PHE A 229 20.14 32.08 15.11
C PHE A 229 21.64 32.09 15.42
N ALA A 230 22.29 33.18 15.02
CA ALA A 230 23.65 33.52 15.37
C ALA A 230 23.54 34.42 16.59
N ASP A 231 22.95 33.88 17.66
CA ASP A 231 23.13 34.34 19.02
C ASP A 231 22.54 33.30 19.99
N VAL A 232 23.38 32.93 20.96
CA VAL A 232 23.24 32.03 22.12
C VAL A 232 23.67 30.57 21.93
#